data_AF-A0A7S9LPP0-F1
#
_entry.id   AF-A0A7S9LPP0-F1
#
_cell.length_a   1.000
_cell.length_b   1.000
_cell.length_c   1.000
_cell.angle_alpha   90.00
_cell.angle_beta   90.00
_cell.angle_gamma   90.00
#
_symmetry.space_group_name_H-M   'P 1'
#
loop_
_entity.id
_entity.type
_entity.pdbx_description
1 polymer ?
#
loop_
_entity_poly.entity_id
_entity_poly.type
_entity_poly.pdbx_seq_one_letter_code
_entity_poly.pdbx_strand_id
1 'polypeptide(L)'
;MRDTTEEDVFHAPMGDRMLRVGLCRGRALLCANIALTAATADSEEERQALRDGYDMQVQEIRASLDELLPEAERDDHTGELRGDIQVIRSVLRRLEDATARSGSLSMSRKTAVALSDAIWHQFSPAISKLINRLGEEEARAASQRLETAGQMRSAVDGIMVEIEQVGLQVRLIALNASVEAARAGGASGRSFGVIAEEIRALADTTNRLARDARQHVDRLDAAMGNARGRSAPDTSSEVA
;
A
#
# COMPACT_ATOMS: atom_id res chain seq x y z
N MET A 1 16.98 11.78 21.48
CA MET A 1 16.71 10.38 21.08
C MET A 1 15.25 10.36 20.68
N ARG A 2 14.96 10.35 19.37
CA ARG A 2 13.61 10.19 18.84
C ARG A 2 13.40 8.68 18.68
N ASP A 3 12.33 8.17 19.30
CA ASP A 3 11.84 6.82 19.10
C ASP A 3 11.61 6.57 17.61
N THR A 4 12.31 5.57 17.07
CA THR A 4 12.17 5.05 15.71
C THR A 4 11.64 3.62 15.73
N THR A 5 10.74 3.31 16.66
CA THR A 5 10.19 1.97 16.82
C THR A 5 8.69 2.08 17.05
N GLU A 6 7.89 2.24 15.98
CA GLU A 6 6.47 1.79 15.96
C GLU A 6 5.65 2.04 14.66
N GLU A 7 6.23 2.35 13.49
CA GLU A 7 5.42 2.56 12.26
C GLU A 7 5.57 1.51 11.14
N ASP A 8 6.43 0.50 11.29
CA ASP A 8 6.55 -0.63 10.34
C ASP A 8 5.83 -1.89 10.84
N VAL A 9 4.64 -1.72 11.45
CA VAL A 9 3.73 -2.85 11.66
C VAL A 9 3.10 -3.18 10.32
N PHE A 10 3.73 -4.09 9.59
CA PHE A 10 3.25 -4.81 8.42
C PHE A 10 1.74 -4.64 8.19
N HIS A 11 1.38 -3.65 7.38
CA HIS A 11 0.07 -3.63 6.75
C HIS A 11 -0.09 -4.94 5.98
N ALA A 12 -1.22 -5.61 6.17
CA ALA A 12 -1.56 -6.74 5.33
C ALA A 12 -1.46 -6.27 3.86
N PRO A 13 -0.66 -6.96 3.02
CA PRO A 13 -0.45 -6.53 1.64
C PRO A 13 -1.81 -6.34 0.96
N MET A 14 -1.96 -5.32 0.10
CA MET A 14 -3.23 -4.98 -0.59
C MET A 14 -3.99 -6.21 -1.09
N GLY A 15 -3.27 -7.18 -1.68
CA GLY A 15 -3.85 -8.43 -2.16
C GLY A 15 -4.58 -9.22 -1.07
N ASP A 16 -4.05 -9.26 0.14
CA ASP A 16 -4.66 -9.93 1.29
C ASP A 16 -5.91 -9.18 1.78
N ARG A 17 -5.89 -7.83 1.79
CA ARG A 17 -7.05 -7.00 2.15
C ARG A 17 -8.20 -7.15 1.15
N MET A 18 -7.91 -7.01 -0.14
CA MET A 18 -8.90 -7.19 -1.20
C MET A 18 -9.44 -8.63 -1.22
N LEU A 19 -8.58 -9.62 -0.96
CA LEU A 19 -8.99 -11.02 -0.85
C LEU A 19 -9.97 -11.21 0.32
N ARG A 20 -9.68 -10.68 1.51
CA ARG A 20 -10.57 -10.75 2.67
C ARG A 20 -11.94 -10.11 2.40
N VAL A 21 -11.97 -8.91 1.82
CA VAL A 21 -13.24 -8.25 1.45
C VAL A 21 -13.96 -9.03 0.36
N GLY A 22 -13.24 -9.58 -0.63
CA GLY A 22 -13.80 -10.44 -1.67
C GLY A 22 -14.44 -11.70 -1.10
N LEU A 23 -13.80 -12.33 -0.12
CA LEU A 23 -14.33 -13.52 0.57
C LEU A 23 -15.64 -13.21 1.30
N CYS A 24 -15.84 -12.00 1.81
CA CYS A 24 -17.10 -11.61 2.46
C CYS A 24 -18.31 -11.80 1.53
N ARG A 25 -18.17 -11.48 0.23
CA ARG A 25 -19.24 -11.71 -0.75
C ARG A 25 -19.56 -13.20 -0.89
N GLY A 26 -18.53 -14.04 -1.01
CA GLY A 26 -18.69 -15.49 -1.11
C GLY A 26 -19.38 -16.08 0.13
N ARG A 27 -18.93 -15.67 1.32
CA ARG A 27 -19.53 -16.07 2.60
C ARG A 27 -20.99 -15.64 2.70
N ALA A 28 -21.33 -14.42 2.29
CA ALA A 28 -22.71 -13.95 2.29
C ALA A 28 -23.59 -14.75 1.31
N LEU A 29 -23.09 -15.06 0.11
CA LEU A 29 -23.82 -15.93 -0.83
C LEU A 29 -24.04 -17.33 -0.26
N LEU A 30 -23.06 -17.86 0.48
CA LEU A 30 -23.22 -19.11 1.22
C LEU A 30 -24.29 -18.99 2.31
N CYS A 31 -24.34 -17.88 3.07
CA CYS A 31 -25.42 -17.60 4.02
C CYS A 31 -26.80 -17.64 3.34
N ALA A 32 -26.95 -17.06 2.15
CA ALA A 32 -28.21 -17.09 1.40
C ALA A 32 -28.63 -18.53 1.04
N ASN A 33 -27.70 -19.34 0.57
CA ASN A 33 -27.94 -20.74 0.21
C ASN A 33 -28.32 -21.59 1.43
N ILE A 34 -27.53 -21.48 2.51
CA ILE A 34 -27.81 -22.13 3.79
C ILE A 34 -29.20 -21.74 4.30
N ALA A 35 -29.56 -20.45 4.18
CA ALA A 35 -30.84 -19.95 4.65
C ALA A 35 -32.03 -20.54 3.88
N LEU A 36 -31.92 -20.63 2.55
CA LEU A 36 -32.95 -21.22 1.70
C LEU A 36 -33.08 -22.72 1.96
N THR A 37 -31.96 -23.42 2.13
CA THR A 37 -31.92 -24.86 2.42
C THR A 37 -32.54 -25.15 3.80
N ALA A 38 -32.21 -24.35 4.82
CA ALA A 38 -32.77 -24.50 6.16
C ALA A 38 -34.30 -24.28 6.18
N ALA A 39 -34.82 -23.41 5.29
CA ALA A 39 -36.25 -23.17 5.15
C ALA A 39 -37.02 -24.32 4.48
N THR A 40 -36.32 -25.26 3.84
CA THR A 40 -36.90 -26.44 3.18
C THR A 40 -36.47 -27.76 3.78
N ALA A 41 -35.47 -27.80 4.66
CA ALA A 41 -35.01 -29.02 5.32
C ALA A 41 -36.15 -29.71 6.06
N ASP A 42 -36.17 -31.03 6.08
CA ASP A 42 -37.28 -31.80 6.67
C ASP A 42 -37.03 -32.12 8.15
N SER A 43 -35.77 -32.30 8.54
CA SER A 43 -35.38 -32.66 9.91
C SER A 43 -34.91 -31.45 10.73
N GLU A 44 -35.21 -31.45 12.03
CA GLU A 44 -34.76 -30.37 12.93
C GLU A 44 -33.24 -30.42 13.17
N GLU A 45 -32.63 -31.60 13.13
CA GLU A 45 -31.18 -31.79 13.24
C GLU A 45 -30.44 -31.15 12.05
N GLU A 46 -30.91 -31.38 10.83
CA GLU A 46 -30.35 -30.75 9.62
C GLU A 46 -30.51 -29.22 9.65
N ARG A 47 -31.69 -28.73 10.08
CA ARG A 47 -31.90 -27.29 10.26
C ARG A 47 -30.94 -26.70 11.28
N GLN A 48 -30.67 -27.40 12.38
CA GLN A 48 -29.74 -26.91 13.39
C GLN A 48 -28.30 -26.85 12.85
N ALA A 49 -27.82 -27.90 12.19
CA ALA A 49 -26.50 -27.91 11.58
C ALA A 49 -26.32 -26.80 10.54
N LEU A 50 -27.35 -26.55 9.71
CA LEU A 50 -27.36 -25.44 8.76
C LEU A 50 -27.32 -24.08 9.47
N ARG A 51 -28.06 -23.89 10.56
CA ARG A 51 -28.00 -22.66 11.37
C ARG A 51 -26.62 -22.42 11.96
N ASP A 52 -25.98 -23.46 12.51
CA ASP A 52 -24.62 -23.34 13.06
C ASP A 52 -23.62 -22.93 11.96
N GLY A 53 -23.75 -23.51 10.76
CA GLY A 53 -22.96 -23.12 9.59
C GLY A 53 -23.22 -21.68 9.14
N TYR A 54 -24.48 -21.23 9.17
CA TYR A 54 -24.85 -19.84 8.86
C TYR A 54 -24.19 -18.87 9.83
N ASP A 55 -24.33 -19.10 11.14
CA ASP A 55 -23.81 -18.22 12.18
C ASP A 55 -22.28 -18.13 12.10
N MET A 56 -21.60 -19.25 11.80
CA MET A 56 -20.17 -19.27 11.54
C MET A 56 -19.79 -18.36 10.36
N GLN A 57 -20.50 -18.42 9.24
CA GLN A 57 -20.21 -17.54 8.08
C GLN A 57 -20.44 -16.06 8.41
N VAL A 58 -21.49 -15.74 9.17
CA VAL A 58 -21.77 -14.36 9.59
C VAL A 58 -20.68 -13.82 10.52
N GLN A 59 -20.21 -14.63 11.48
CA GLN A 59 -19.08 -14.25 12.34
C GLN A 59 -17.79 -14.01 11.56
N GLU A 60 -17.52 -14.85 10.56
CA GLU A 60 -16.36 -14.74 9.69
C GLU A 60 -16.39 -13.46 8.80
N ILE A 61 -17.56 -13.08 8.30
CA ILE A 61 -17.75 -11.79 7.61
C ILE A 61 -17.50 -10.64 8.60
N ARG A 62 -18.04 -10.73 9.81
CA ARG A 62 -17.90 -9.70 10.83
C ARG A 62 -16.44 -9.46 11.20
N ALA A 63 -15.69 -10.52 11.47
CA ALA A 63 -14.27 -10.44 11.79
C ALA A 63 -13.48 -9.72 10.68
N SER A 64 -13.76 -10.08 9.42
CA SER A 64 -13.12 -9.46 8.25
C SER A 64 -13.41 -7.95 8.15
N LEU A 65 -14.60 -7.50 8.54
CA LEU A 65 -14.97 -6.09 8.55
C LEU A 65 -14.43 -5.32 9.77
N ASP A 66 -14.38 -5.96 10.93
CA ASP A 66 -13.84 -5.38 12.16
C ASP A 66 -12.33 -5.08 12.02
N GLU A 67 -11.59 -5.90 11.28
CA GLU A 67 -10.17 -5.65 10.96
C GLU A 67 -9.94 -4.45 10.03
N LEU A 68 -10.93 -4.07 9.21
CA LEU A 68 -10.81 -2.94 8.28
C LEU A 68 -11.12 -1.59 8.94
N LEU A 69 -11.81 -1.60 10.10
CA LEU A 69 -12.22 -0.37 10.78
C LEU A 69 -11.04 0.50 11.22
N PRO A 70 -10.03 -0.03 11.92
CA PRO A 70 -8.91 0.76 12.40
C PRO A 70 -8.15 1.44 11.26
N GLU A 71 -8.12 0.83 10.07
CA GLU A 71 -7.52 1.41 8.87
C GLU A 71 -8.37 2.56 8.31
N ALA A 72 -9.68 2.39 8.22
CA ALA A 72 -10.64 3.44 7.84
C ALA A 72 -10.77 4.58 8.87
N GLU A 73 -10.05 4.50 9.99
CA GLU A 73 -10.01 5.52 11.04
C GLU A 73 -8.67 6.25 11.10
N ARG A 74 -7.60 5.71 10.47
CA ARG A 74 -6.24 6.27 10.54
C ARG A 74 -6.05 7.52 9.67
N ASP A 75 -6.73 7.61 8.54
CA ASP A 75 -6.58 8.73 7.61
C ASP A 75 -7.81 9.65 7.61
N ASP A 76 -7.60 10.96 7.73
CA ASP A 76 -8.64 12.00 7.71
C ASP A 76 -9.48 11.98 6.40
N HIS A 77 -8.98 11.32 5.35
CA HIS A 77 -9.58 11.24 4.01
C HIS A 77 -10.42 9.96 3.77
N THR A 78 -10.57 9.08 4.76
CA THR A 78 -11.27 7.78 4.63
C THR A 78 -12.75 7.82 5.00
N GLY A 79 -13.37 9.00 5.04
CA GLY A 79 -14.78 9.17 5.41
C GLY A 79 -15.75 8.35 4.53
N GLU A 80 -15.44 8.22 3.24
CA GLU A 80 -16.25 7.39 2.34
C GLU A 80 -16.04 5.89 2.55
N LEU A 81 -14.80 5.44 2.80
CA LEU A 81 -14.48 4.05 3.12
C LEU A 81 -15.25 3.59 4.37
N ARG A 82 -15.25 4.45 5.40
CA ARG A 82 -16.03 4.24 6.62
C ARG A 82 -17.53 4.14 6.34
N GLY A 83 -18.06 5.00 5.46
CA GLY A 83 -19.45 4.96 5.04
C GLY A 83 -19.84 3.63 4.39
N ASP A 84 -19.01 3.12 3.47
CA ASP A 84 -19.25 1.83 2.83
C ASP A 84 -19.19 0.66 3.83
N ILE A 85 -18.21 0.67 4.74
CA ILE A 85 -18.12 -0.33 5.81
C ILE A 85 -19.38 -0.26 6.71
N GLN A 86 -19.88 0.92 7.04
CA GLN A 86 -21.11 1.08 7.82
C GLN A 86 -22.34 0.51 7.10
N VAL A 87 -22.46 0.74 5.79
CA VAL A 87 -23.53 0.14 4.98
C VAL A 87 -23.45 -1.39 5.06
N ILE A 88 -22.26 -1.97 4.87
CA ILE A 88 -22.07 -3.43 4.94
C ILE A 88 -22.43 -3.95 6.34
N ARG A 89 -22.00 -3.28 7.41
CA ARG A 89 -22.35 -3.65 8.79
C ARG A 89 -23.86 -3.56 9.06
N SER A 90 -24.56 -2.59 8.46
CA SER A 90 -26.01 -2.48 8.61
C SER A 90 -26.74 -3.68 7.99
N VAL A 91 -26.24 -4.17 6.84
CA VAL A 91 -26.77 -5.38 6.21
C VAL A 91 -26.38 -6.62 7.02
N LEU A 92 -25.15 -6.68 7.54
CA LEU A 92 -24.68 -7.76 8.39
C LEU A 92 -25.53 -7.93 9.67
N ARG A 93 -25.92 -6.82 10.33
CA ARG A 93 -26.86 -6.89 11.46
C ARG A 93 -28.21 -7.50 11.08
N ARG A 94 -28.70 -7.24 9.85
CA ARG A 94 -29.94 -7.87 9.37
C ARG A 94 -29.77 -9.38 9.18
N LEU A 95 -28.55 -9.84 8.86
CA LEU A 95 -28.20 -11.26 8.79
C LEU A 95 -28.21 -11.89 10.19
N GLU A 96 -27.52 -11.25 11.15
CA GLU A 96 -27.49 -11.67 12.56
C GLU A 96 -28.90 -11.74 13.18
N ASP A 97 -29.72 -10.71 12.94
CA ASP A 97 -31.07 -10.67 13.49
C ASP A 97 -32.02 -11.74 12.89
N ALA A 98 -31.75 -12.19 11.66
CA ALA A 98 -32.60 -13.16 10.99
C ALA A 98 -32.54 -14.53 11.68
N THR A 99 -31.38 -14.89 12.23
CA THR A 99 -31.21 -16.11 13.04
C THR A 99 -31.64 -15.89 14.48
N ALA A 100 -31.31 -14.73 15.09
CA ALA A 100 -31.65 -14.43 16.47
C ALA A 100 -33.17 -14.33 16.73
N ARG A 101 -33.93 -13.72 15.81
CA ARG A 101 -35.41 -13.62 15.93
C ARG A 101 -36.12 -14.96 15.74
N SER A 102 -35.45 -15.94 15.13
CA SER A 102 -36.04 -17.24 14.82
C SER A 102 -35.94 -18.24 15.98
N GLY A 103 -35.77 -17.78 17.23
CA GLY A 103 -35.64 -18.58 18.46
C GLY A 103 -36.76 -19.59 18.74
N SER A 104 -37.71 -19.78 17.82
CA SER A 104 -38.64 -20.90 17.76
C SER A 104 -38.63 -21.47 16.33
N LEU A 105 -38.25 -22.75 16.23
CA LEU A 105 -38.20 -23.66 15.09
C LEU A 105 -38.59 -23.10 13.70
N SER A 106 -37.60 -23.09 12.81
CA SER A 106 -37.67 -22.83 11.36
C SER A 106 -37.55 -21.36 10.93
N MET A 107 -36.46 -21.08 10.23
CA MET A 107 -36.34 -19.84 9.47
C MET A 107 -37.40 -19.87 8.37
N SER A 108 -38.43 -19.02 8.50
CA SER A 108 -39.51 -19.00 7.53
C SER A 108 -38.96 -18.75 6.13
N ARG A 109 -39.52 -19.44 5.13
CA ARG A 109 -39.18 -19.23 3.71
C ARG A 109 -39.21 -17.75 3.32
N LYS A 110 -40.13 -16.96 3.90
CA LYS A 110 -40.18 -15.50 3.70
C LYS A 110 -38.92 -14.79 4.20
N THR A 111 -38.44 -15.16 5.39
CA THR A 111 -37.21 -14.62 5.98
C THR A 111 -35.99 -15.00 5.14
N ALA A 112 -35.89 -16.26 4.71
CA ALA A 112 -34.79 -16.72 3.86
C ALA A 112 -34.75 -16.00 2.51
N VAL A 113 -35.91 -15.77 1.87
CA VAL A 113 -36.00 -15.01 0.61
C VAL A 113 -35.62 -13.54 0.83
N ALA A 114 -36.14 -12.88 1.88
CA ALA A 114 -35.81 -11.49 2.18
C ALA A 114 -34.31 -11.30 2.51
N LEU A 115 -33.70 -12.32 3.12
CA LEU A 115 -32.27 -12.35 3.39
C LEU A 115 -31.46 -12.44 2.10
N SER A 116 -31.83 -13.39 1.23
CA SER A 116 -31.21 -13.56 -0.08
C SER A 116 -31.29 -12.26 -0.89
N ASP A 117 -32.46 -11.61 -0.92
CA ASP A 117 -32.65 -10.31 -1.57
C ASP A 117 -31.70 -9.23 -1.03
N ALA A 118 -31.57 -9.12 0.30
CA ALA A 118 -30.64 -8.19 0.93
C ALA A 118 -29.18 -8.45 0.55
N ILE A 119 -28.79 -9.73 0.43
CA ILE A 119 -27.42 -10.11 0.06
C ILE A 119 -27.12 -9.77 -1.41
N TRP A 120 -28.07 -10.02 -2.31
CA TRP A 120 -27.90 -9.73 -3.73
C TRP A 120 -27.95 -8.23 -4.04
N HIS A 121 -28.89 -7.49 -3.46
CA HIS A 121 -29.14 -6.10 -3.84
C HIS A 121 -28.48 -5.06 -2.93
N GLN A 122 -28.02 -5.44 -1.74
CA GLN A 122 -27.38 -4.50 -0.81
C GLN A 122 -25.96 -4.93 -0.42
N PHE A 123 -25.77 -6.18 0.04
CA PHE A 123 -24.46 -6.64 0.49
C PHE A 123 -23.44 -6.76 -0.66
N SER A 124 -23.80 -7.47 -1.73
CA SER A 124 -22.88 -7.72 -2.85
C SER A 124 -22.44 -6.43 -3.55
N PRO A 125 -23.35 -5.47 -3.86
CA PRO A 125 -22.94 -4.19 -4.43
C PRO A 125 -22.08 -3.37 -3.46
N ALA A 126 -22.40 -3.37 -2.16
CA ALA A 126 -21.60 -2.64 -1.16
C ALA A 126 -20.18 -3.20 -1.04
N ILE A 127 -20.02 -4.53 -1.06
CA ILE A 127 -18.69 -5.17 -1.09
C ILE A 127 -17.94 -4.83 -2.37
N SER A 128 -18.58 -4.89 -3.54
CA SER A 128 -17.92 -4.52 -4.80
C SER A 128 -17.47 -3.06 -4.80
N LYS A 129 -18.28 -2.15 -4.27
CA LYS A 129 -17.91 -0.75 -4.10
C LYS A 129 -16.73 -0.58 -3.15
N LEU A 130 -16.74 -1.28 -2.02
CA LEU A 130 -15.64 -1.28 -1.05
C LEU A 130 -14.32 -1.76 -1.67
N ILE A 131 -14.34 -2.85 -2.44
CA ILE A 131 -13.14 -3.38 -3.13
C ILE A 131 -12.57 -2.35 -4.10
N ASN A 132 -13.42 -1.72 -4.90
CA ASN A 132 -12.97 -0.70 -5.86
C ASN A 132 -12.36 0.49 -5.13
N ARG A 133 -12.99 0.97 -4.04
CA ARG A 133 -12.48 2.09 -3.26
C ARG A 133 -11.13 1.78 -2.59
N LEU A 134 -10.99 0.59 -2.00
CA LEU A 134 -9.70 0.14 -1.46
C LEU A 134 -8.61 0.10 -2.55
N GLY A 135 -8.97 -0.29 -3.78
CA GLY A 135 -8.07 -0.24 -4.93
C GLY A 135 -7.67 1.19 -5.32
N GLU A 136 -8.63 2.11 -5.34
CA GLU A 136 -8.39 3.52 -5.65
C GLU A 136 -7.53 4.22 -4.59
N GLU A 137 -7.79 3.99 -3.30
CA GLU A 137 -7.01 4.57 -2.21
C GLU A 137 -5.56 4.10 -2.26
N GLU A 138 -5.32 2.81 -2.49
CA GLU A 138 -3.96 2.29 -2.63
C GLU A 138 -3.26 2.86 -3.88
N ALA A 139 -3.96 2.97 -5.01
CA ALA A 139 -3.40 3.59 -6.23
C ALA A 139 -3.02 5.06 -6.01
N ARG A 140 -3.83 5.82 -5.26
CA ARG A 140 -3.52 7.19 -4.84
C ARG A 140 -2.29 7.22 -3.92
N ALA A 141 -2.26 6.38 -2.89
CA ALA A 141 -1.13 6.31 -1.96
C ALA A 141 0.18 5.93 -2.68
N ALA A 142 0.13 4.97 -3.60
CA ALA A 142 1.27 4.58 -4.42
C ALA A 142 1.74 5.74 -5.31
N SER A 143 0.81 6.47 -5.93
CA SER A 143 1.12 7.64 -6.76
C SER A 143 1.81 8.73 -5.96
N GLN A 144 1.31 9.04 -4.76
CA GLN A 144 1.91 10.04 -3.85
C GLN A 144 3.31 9.64 -3.38
N ARG A 145 3.53 8.35 -3.05
CA ARG A 145 4.86 7.82 -2.72
C ARG A 145 5.82 7.97 -3.90
N LEU A 146 5.37 7.66 -5.11
CA LEU A 146 6.17 7.80 -6.33
C LEU A 146 6.46 9.27 -6.67
N GLU A 147 5.54 10.19 -6.38
CA GLU A 147 5.77 11.63 -6.53
C GLU A 147 6.82 12.12 -5.53
N THR A 148 6.67 11.75 -4.26
CA THR A 148 7.63 12.08 -3.18
C THR A 148 9.02 11.54 -3.52
N ALA A 149 9.12 10.30 -3.99
CA ALA A 149 10.39 9.71 -4.40
C ALA A 149 11.02 10.46 -5.60
N GLY A 150 10.19 10.93 -6.55
CA GLY A 150 10.65 11.79 -7.64
C GLY A 150 11.20 13.15 -7.16
N GLN A 151 10.58 13.75 -6.16
CA GLN A 151 11.08 14.99 -5.53
C GLN A 151 12.42 14.74 -4.81
N MET A 152 12.52 13.66 -4.02
CA MET A 152 13.76 13.28 -3.34
C MET A 152 14.89 13.05 -4.35
N ARG A 153 14.60 12.38 -5.45
CA ARG A 153 15.55 12.18 -6.54
C ARG A 153 16.05 13.49 -7.13
N SER A 154 15.16 14.44 -7.41
CA SER A 154 15.55 15.77 -7.90
C SER A 154 16.45 16.51 -6.92
N ALA A 155 16.19 16.39 -5.61
CA ALA A 155 17.03 16.99 -4.58
C ALA A 155 18.42 16.35 -4.54
N VAL A 156 18.50 15.02 -4.62
CA VAL A 156 19.79 14.29 -4.67
C VAL A 156 20.59 14.69 -5.91
N ASP A 157 19.96 14.82 -7.08
CA ASP A 157 20.66 15.23 -8.30
C ASP A 157 21.26 16.64 -8.17
N GLY A 158 20.54 17.57 -7.55
CA GLY A 158 21.05 18.91 -7.23
C GLY A 158 22.30 18.86 -6.34
N ILE A 159 22.28 18.05 -5.28
CA ILE A 159 23.43 17.83 -4.40
C ILE A 159 24.62 17.25 -5.17
N MET A 160 24.39 16.31 -6.09
CA MET A 160 25.46 15.73 -6.90
C MET A 160 26.11 16.77 -7.83
N VAL A 161 25.32 17.68 -8.43
CA VAL A 161 25.87 18.82 -9.19
C VAL A 161 26.75 19.70 -8.29
N GLU A 162 26.30 20.03 -7.09
CA GLU A 162 27.07 20.85 -6.15
C GLU A 162 28.39 20.16 -5.75
N ILE A 163 28.37 18.85 -5.48
CA ILE A 163 29.58 18.08 -5.17
C ILE A 163 30.57 18.12 -6.34
N GLU A 164 30.10 17.94 -7.58
CA GLU A 164 30.94 18.03 -8.78
C GLU A 164 31.58 19.41 -8.93
N GLN A 165 30.84 20.48 -8.65
CA GLN A 165 31.34 21.86 -8.66
C GLN A 165 32.40 22.10 -7.58
N VAL A 166 32.15 21.64 -6.35
CA VAL A 166 33.12 21.73 -5.25
C VAL A 166 34.39 20.95 -5.59
N GLY A 167 34.26 19.74 -6.12
CA GLY A 167 35.42 18.95 -6.54
C GLY A 167 36.23 19.63 -7.64
N LEU A 168 35.58 20.27 -8.62
CA LEU A 168 36.28 21.09 -9.63
C LEU A 168 37.04 22.26 -8.99
N GLN A 169 36.42 22.95 -8.04
CA GLN A 169 37.05 24.07 -7.34
C GLN A 169 38.26 23.61 -6.50
N VAL A 170 38.13 22.51 -5.75
CA VAL A 170 39.23 21.91 -4.99
C VAL A 170 40.36 21.49 -5.92
N ARG A 171 40.04 20.92 -7.09
CA ARG A 171 41.04 20.54 -8.10
C ARG A 171 41.81 21.76 -8.64
N LEU A 172 41.15 22.90 -8.84
CA LEU A 172 41.79 24.15 -9.25
C LEU A 172 42.69 24.72 -8.15
N ILE A 173 42.24 24.67 -6.88
CA ILE A 173 43.06 25.07 -5.72
C ILE A 173 44.32 24.20 -5.64
N ALA A 174 44.16 22.88 -5.78
CA ALA A 174 45.26 21.92 -5.78
C ALA A 174 46.25 22.21 -6.92
N LEU A 175 45.77 22.49 -8.12
CA LEU A 175 46.62 22.86 -9.26
C LEU A 175 47.42 24.13 -8.98
N ASN A 176 46.77 25.17 -8.47
CA ASN A 176 47.44 26.43 -8.10
C ASN A 176 48.51 26.19 -7.03
N ALA A 177 48.21 25.35 -6.03
CA ALA A 177 49.16 24.95 -5.00
C ALA A 177 50.35 24.15 -5.57
N SER A 178 50.12 23.23 -6.51
CA SER A 178 51.19 22.49 -7.21
C SER A 178 52.11 23.42 -8.01
N VAL A 179 51.55 24.43 -8.69
CA VAL A 179 52.33 25.43 -9.43
C VAL A 179 53.18 26.26 -8.46
N GLU A 180 52.61 26.74 -7.36
CA GLU A 180 53.34 27.55 -6.38
C GLU A 180 54.41 26.72 -5.64
N ALA A 181 54.13 25.45 -5.36
CA ALA A 181 55.09 24.49 -4.81
C ALA A 181 56.31 24.27 -5.74
N ALA A 182 56.06 24.13 -7.06
CA ALA A 182 57.11 24.04 -8.06
C ALA A 182 57.93 25.34 -8.15
N ARG A 183 57.28 26.49 -7.99
CA ARG A 183 57.90 27.82 -8.03
C ARG A 183 58.78 28.10 -6.81
N ALA A 184 58.35 27.68 -5.62
CA ALA A 184 59.09 27.88 -4.37
C ALA A 184 60.39 27.06 -4.30
N GLY A 185 60.42 25.88 -4.94
CA GLY A 185 61.60 25.01 -4.96
C GLY A 185 62.05 24.54 -3.57
N GLY A 186 63.29 24.05 -3.46
CA GLY A 186 63.86 23.58 -2.20
C GLY A 186 63.16 22.35 -1.60
N ALA A 187 63.35 22.10 -0.30
CA ALA A 187 62.73 20.97 0.41
C ALA A 187 61.24 21.24 0.71
N SER A 188 60.89 22.48 1.08
CA SER A 188 59.51 22.86 1.41
C SER A 188 58.57 22.87 0.21
N GLY A 189 59.02 23.35 -0.97
CA GLY A 189 58.23 23.28 -2.20
C GLY A 189 57.94 21.84 -2.62
N ARG A 190 58.88 20.91 -2.41
CA ARG A 190 58.64 19.47 -2.67
C ARG A 190 57.57 18.88 -1.76
N SER A 191 57.58 19.17 -0.46
CA SER A 191 56.55 18.67 0.46
C SER A 191 55.16 19.22 0.16
N PHE A 192 55.06 20.52 -0.20
CA PHE A 192 53.79 21.12 -0.60
C PHE A 192 53.28 20.58 -1.95
N GLY A 193 54.18 20.26 -2.88
CA GLY A 193 53.81 19.64 -4.16
C GLY A 193 53.18 18.26 -4.00
N VAL A 194 53.69 17.44 -3.06
CA VAL A 194 53.09 16.12 -2.74
C VAL A 194 51.69 16.29 -2.16
N ILE A 195 51.50 17.22 -1.22
CA ILE A 195 50.18 17.50 -0.62
C ILE A 195 49.19 17.98 -1.68
N ALA A 196 49.62 18.87 -2.58
CA ALA A 196 48.79 19.38 -3.65
C ALA A 196 48.35 18.28 -4.64
N GLU A 197 49.24 17.33 -4.96
CA GLU A 197 48.87 16.18 -5.79
C GLU A 197 47.86 15.25 -5.08
N GLU A 198 48.01 15.02 -3.77
CA GLU A 198 47.06 14.21 -3.01
C GLU A 198 45.66 14.86 -2.93
N ILE A 199 45.60 16.19 -2.74
CA ILE A 199 44.34 16.94 -2.76
C ILE A 199 43.69 16.85 -4.16
N ARG A 200 44.50 16.91 -5.23
CA ARG A 200 44.01 16.74 -6.61
C ARG A 200 43.41 15.36 -6.82
N ALA A 201 44.09 14.31 -6.39
CA ALA A 201 43.63 12.93 -6.48
C ALA A 201 42.34 12.69 -5.66
N LEU A 202 42.23 13.32 -4.48
CA LEU A 202 41.03 13.27 -3.66
C LEU A 202 39.84 13.96 -4.35
N ALA A 203 40.04 15.13 -4.95
CA ALA A 203 39.00 15.84 -5.70
C ALA A 203 38.51 15.03 -6.91
N ASP A 204 39.42 14.41 -7.66
CA ASP A 204 39.05 13.53 -8.78
C ASP A 204 38.28 12.29 -8.30
N THR A 205 38.65 11.73 -7.15
CA THR A 205 37.94 10.61 -6.53
C THR A 205 36.54 11.00 -6.08
N THR A 206 36.36 12.15 -5.43
CA THR A 206 35.05 12.68 -5.04
C THR A 206 34.13 12.86 -6.24
N ASN A 207 34.64 13.46 -7.33
CA ASN A 207 33.88 13.65 -8.56
C ASN A 207 33.50 12.33 -9.26
N ARG A 208 34.32 11.28 -9.11
CA ARG A 208 33.97 9.95 -9.59
C ARG A 208 32.84 9.34 -8.75
N LEU A 209 32.94 9.40 -7.43
CA LEU A 209 31.90 8.89 -6.53
C LEU A 209 30.55 9.60 -6.71
N ALA A 210 30.55 10.91 -6.93
CA ALA A 210 29.33 11.66 -7.25
C ALA A 210 28.66 11.16 -8.54
N ARG A 211 29.46 10.89 -9.58
CA ARG A 211 28.97 10.33 -10.84
C ARG A 211 28.44 8.90 -10.69
N ASP A 212 29.14 8.06 -9.94
CA ASP A 212 28.70 6.69 -9.63
C ASP A 212 27.37 6.73 -8.85
N ALA A 213 27.24 7.61 -7.86
CA ALA A 213 25.99 7.82 -7.12
C ALA A 213 24.83 8.27 -8.01
N ARG A 214 25.07 9.23 -8.93
CA ARG A 214 24.07 9.64 -9.93
C ARG A 214 23.59 8.46 -10.78
N GLN A 215 24.51 7.58 -11.22
CA GLN A 215 24.12 6.39 -11.98
C GLN A 215 23.23 5.43 -11.16
N HIS A 216 23.47 5.30 -9.85
CA HIS A 216 22.60 4.51 -8.98
C HIS A 216 21.21 5.12 -8.83
N VAL A 217 21.12 6.46 -8.73
CA VAL A 217 19.85 7.19 -8.68
C VAL A 217 19.08 7.01 -9.99
N ASP A 218 19.73 7.13 -11.16
CA ASP A 218 19.05 6.92 -12.45
C ASP A 218 18.48 5.50 -12.60
N ARG A 219 19.15 4.48 -12.04
CA ARG A 219 18.62 3.11 -12.00
C ARG A 219 17.41 3.00 -11.08
N LEU A 220 17.43 3.71 -9.95
CA LEU A 220 16.26 3.81 -9.05
C LEU A 220 15.07 4.41 -9.81
N ASP A 221 15.28 5.46 -10.59
CA ASP A 221 14.20 6.07 -11.38
C ASP A 221 13.63 5.16 -12.44
N ALA A 222 14.49 4.41 -13.14
CA ALA A 222 14.02 3.43 -14.11
C ALA A 222 13.13 2.37 -13.43
N ALA A 223 13.52 1.91 -12.23
CA ALA A 223 12.70 0.98 -11.45
C ALA A 223 11.37 1.61 -11.00
N MET A 224 11.39 2.88 -10.55
CA MET A 224 10.19 3.64 -10.19
C MET A 224 9.28 3.92 -11.39
N GLY A 225 9.85 4.19 -12.57
CA GLY A 225 9.12 4.38 -13.82
C GLY A 225 8.39 3.10 -14.25
N ASN A 226 9.04 1.95 -14.11
CA ASN A 226 8.41 0.64 -14.32
C ASN A 226 7.28 0.38 -13.31
N ALA A 227 7.43 0.82 -12.06
CA ALA A 227 6.37 0.73 -11.06
C ALA A 227 5.17 1.62 -11.43
N ARG A 228 5.40 2.87 -11.87
CA ARG A 228 4.36 3.78 -12.39
C ARG A 228 3.58 3.17 -13.56
N GLY A 229 4.29 2.54 -14.50
CA GLY A 229 3.70 1.91 -15.69
C GLY A 229 2.82 0.70 -15.37
N ARG A 230 3.10 -0.03 -14.27
CA ARG A 230 2.27 -1.17 -13.82
C ARG A 230 1.07 -0.75 -12.96
N SER A 231 1.11 0.43 -12.35
CA SER A 231 0.03 0.98 -11.52
C SER A 231 -1.04 1.76 -12.31
N ALA A 232 -0.76 2.14 -13.55
CA ALA A 232 -1.81 2.64 -14.45
C ALA A 232 -2.64 1.43 -14.92
N PRO A 233 -3.95 1.35 -14.63
CA PRO A 233 -4.77 0.28 -15.18
C PRO A 233 -4.74 0.38 -16.70
N ASP A 234 -4.35 -0.71 -17.36
CA ASP A 234 -4.44 -0.88 -18.79
C ASP A 234 -5.93 -0.95 -19.17
N THR A 235 -6.59 0.20 -19.24
CA THR A 235 -8.01 0.33 -19.63
C THR A 235 -8.22 0.15 -21.14
N SER A 236 -7.23 -0.36 -21.87
CA SER A 236 -7.27 -0.48 -23.33
C SER A 236 -7.44 -1.91 -23.85
N SER A 237 -7.61 -2.92 -22.99
CA SER A 237 -7.69 -4.34 -23.40
C SER A 237 -9.07 -5.02 -23.22
N GLU A 238 -10.17 -4.30 -23.03
CA GLU A 238 -11.48 -4.94 -22.81
C GLU A 238 -12.65 -4.31 -23.60
N VAL A 239 -12.40 -3.92 -24.85
CA VAL A 239 -13.45 -3.71 -25.86
C VAL A 239 -13.02 -4.32 -27.19
N ALA A 240 -13.24 -5.62 -27.34
CA ALA A 240 -13.27 -6.33 -28.63
C ALA A 240 -14.22 -7.53 -28.54
#